data_AF-M7ZE08-F1
#
_entry.id   AF-M7ZE08-F1
#
_cell.length_a   1.000
_cell.length_b   1.000
_cell.length_c   1.000
_cell.angle_alpha   90.00
_cell.angle_beta   90.00
_cell.angle_gamma   90.00
#
_symmetry.space_group_name_H-M   'P 1'
#
loop_
_entity.id
_entity.type
_entity.pdbx_description
1 polymer ?
#
loop_
_entity_poly.entity_id
_entity_poly.type
_entity_poly.pdbx_seq_one_letter_code
_entity_poly.pdbx_strand_id
1 'polypeptide(L)'
;MHEALPKTRRLVECAMFASVAGLAYFLSNSLAIENYFSCFFPLPIVISSLRWGLEAGRKTMVATVLLLFTLSGPVKALTYLLMHGVVGLSMGTMWRLETNWIVSIIICAIIRAVGACGYVLVTSFLIRENIFQLITVNIHASLTYILAAAGVNTIPSMDAIYVIFGTLVLLNSGFFVFILHIIYTIFLTKLGIKPSLRLPRWLGKATSS
;
A
#
# COMPACT_ATOMS: atom_id res chain seq x y z
N MET A 1 36.27 -4.22 14.90
CA MET A 1 35.77 -5.21 13.91
C MET A 1 34.40 -5.80 14.28
N HIS A 2 34.09 -6.01 15.57
CA HIS A 2 32.84 -6.63 16.06
C HIS A 2 31.55 -5.84 15.73
N GLU A 3 31.64 -4.53 15.48
CA GLU A 3 30.48 -3.67 15.17
C GLU A 3 30.20 -3.52 13.66
N ALA A 4 31.16 -3.89 12.79
CA ALA A 4 31.03 -3.74 11.35
C ALA A 4 30.11 -4.80 10.74
N LEU A 5 30.23 -6.05 11.20
CA LEU A 5 29.40 -7.19 10.76
C LEU A 5 27.89 -6.94 10.86
N PRO A 6 27.31 -6.48 11.98
CA PRO A 6 25.87 -6.23 12.06
C PRO A 6 25.41 -5.07 11.17
N LYS A 7 26.24 -4.02 11.01
CA LYS A 7 25.95 -2.89 10.12
C LYS A 7 25.93 -3.34 8.65
N THR A 8 26.90 -4.14 8.23
CA THR A 8 26.95 -4.72 6.89
C THR A 8 25.76 -5.66 6.63
N ARG A 9 25.42 -6.52 7.59
CA ARG A 9 24.26 -7.42 7.48
C ARG A 9 22.96 -6.64 7.31
N ARG A 10 22.74 -5.59 8.11
CA ARG A 10 21.59 -4.70 7.98
C ARG A 10 21.52 -4.08 6.59
N LEU A 11 22.65 -3.59 6.08
CA LEU A 11 22.72 -2.96 4.76
C LEU A 11 22.37 -3.95 3.65
N VAL A 12 22.96 -5.16 3.68
CA VAL A 12 22.71 -6.22 2.70
C VAL A 12 21.25 -6.68 2.74
N GLU A 13 20.68 -6.94 3.92
CA GLU A 13 19.27 -7.33 4.03
C GLU A 13 18.33 -6.21 3.53
N CYS A 14 18.60 -4.95 3.85
CA CYS A 14 17.81 -3.82 3.34
C CYS A 14 17.88 -3.71 1.81
N ALA A 15 19.07 -3.92 1.23
CA ALA A 15 19.28 -3.91 -0.21
C ALA A 15 18.58 -5.09 -0.90
N MET A 16 18.64 -6.28 -0.31
CA MET A 16 17.90 -7.46 -0.78
C MET A 16 16.39 -7.21 -0.77
N PHE A 17 15.83 -6.70 0.33
CA PHE A 17 14.41 -6.34 0.38
C PHE A 17 14.04 -5.26 -0.62
N ALA A 18 14.91 -4.25 -0.80
CA ALA A 18 14.66 -3.18 -1.75
C ALA A 18 14.64 -3.70 -3.21
N SER A 19 15.59 -4.58 -3.54
CA SER A 19 15.70 -5.23 -4.85
C SER A 19 14.54 -6.18 -5.12
N VAL A 20 14.12 -6.99 -4.14
CA VAL A 20 12.98 -7.91 -4.28
C VAL A 20 11.68 -7.12 -4.48
N ALA A 21 11.46 -6.05 -3.71
CA ALA A 21 10.28 -5.20 -3.88
C ALA A 21 10.26 -4.51 -5.25
N GLY A 22 11.40 -3.97 -5.68
CA GLY A 22 11.53 -3.29 -6.97
C GLY A 22 11.36 -4.24 -8.15
N LEU A 23 12.00 -5.42 -8.11
CA LEU A 23 11.85 -6.44 -9.15
C LEU A 23 10.41 -6.98 -9.21
N ALA A 24 9.80 -7.27 -8.05
CA ALA A 24 8.42 -7.73 -8.00
C ALA A 24 7.46 -6.70 -8.60
N TYR A 25 7.63 -5.41 -8.28
CA TYR A 25 6.81 -4.35 -8.85
C TYR A 25 7.04 -4.18 -10.35
N PHE A 26 8.29 -4.17 -10.80
CA PHE A 26 8.64 -4.08 -12.21
C PHE A 26 8.02 -5.21 -13.02
N LEU A 27 8.17 -6.46 -12.54
CA LEU A 27 7.66 -7.64 -13.21
C LEU A 27 6.13 -7.68 -13.21
N SER A 28 5.50 -7.34 -12.09
CA SER A 28 4.04 -7.30 -11.96
C SER A 28 3.42 -6.26 -12.88
N ASN A 29 4.06 -5.09 -13.01
CA ASN A 29 3.65 -4.09 -13.98
C ASN A 29 3.81 -4.60 -15.42
N SER A 30 4.92 -5.25 -15.74
CA SER A 30 5.18 -5.77 -17.10
C SER A 30 4.21 -6.89 -17.51
N LEU A 31 3.74 -7.68 -16.54
CA LEU A 31 2.78 -8.76 -16.74
C LEU A 31 1.31 -8.30 -16.60
N ALA A 32 1.05 -7.05 -16.24
CA ALA A 32 -0.28 -6.51 -15.90
C ALA A 32 -1.00 -7.25 -14.74
N ILE A 33 -0.24 -7.75 -13.76
CA ILE A 33 -0.73 -8.53 -12.59
C ILE A 33 -0.57 -7.72 -11.28
N GLU A 34 -0.37 -6.40 -11.37
CA GLU A 34 -0.10 -5.55 -10.21
C GLU A 34 -1.18 -5.63 -9.13
N ASN A 35 -2.45 -5.78 -9.52
CA ASN A 35 -3.58 -5.85 -8.59
C ASN A 35 -3.52 -7.07 -7.67
N TYR A 36 -2.95 -8.18 -8.15
CA TYR A 36 -2.80 -9.40 -7.34
C TYR A 36 -1.54 -9.35 -6.47
N PHE A 37 -0.44 -8.80 -7.00
CA PHE A 37 0.82 -8.67 -6.27
C PHE A 37 0.91 -7.43 -5.36
N SER A 38 -0.10 -6.56 -5.40
CA SER A 38 -0.21 -5.36 -4.56
C SER A 38 -0.04 -5.64 -3.07
N CYS A 39 -0.45 -6.82 -2.62
CA CYS A 39 -0.29 -7.25 -1.24
C CYS A 39 1.17 -7.54 -0.86
N PHE A 40 2.03 -7.86 -1.82
CA PHE A 40 3.43 -8.20 -1.57
C PHE A 40 4.35 -6.98 -1.53
N PHE A 41 4.00 -5.87 -2.20
CA PHE A 41 4.89 -4.70 -2.29
C PHE A 41 5.19 -4.01 -0.95
N PRO A 42 4.23 -3.84 -0.03
CA PRO A 42 4.52 -3.24 1.28
C PRO A 42 5.29 -4.18 2.22
N LEU A 43 5.28 -5.50 1.97
CA LEU A 43 5.78 -6.52 2.87
C LEU A 43 7.30 -6.43 3.13
N PRO A 44 8.18 -6.28 2.12
CA PRO A 44 9.61 -6.07 2.33
C PRO A 44 9.93 -4.83 3.19
N ILE A 45 9.15 -3.76 3.06
CA ILE A 45 9.31 -2.54 3.85
C ILE A 45 8.93 -2.79 5.32
N VAL A 46 7.81 -3.48 5.55
CA VAL A 46 7.35 -3.87 6.90
C VAL A 46 8.37 -4.77 7.58
N ILE A 47 8.87 -5.81 6.89
CA ILE A 47 9.88 -6.72 7.46
C ILE A 47 11.16 -5.98 7.81
N SER A 48 11.66 -5.13 6.91
CA SER A 48 12.86 -4.31 7.16
C SER A 48 12.67 -3.40 8.38
N SER A 49 11.49 -2.78 8.52
CA SER A 49 11.16 -1.90 9.64
C SER A 49 11.10 -2.62 10.99
N LEU A 50 10.63 -3.86 11.02
CA LEU A 50 10.52 -4.67 12.24
C LEU A 50 11.86 -5.29 12.65
N ARG A 51 12.63 -5.80 11.68
CA ARG A 51 13.94 -6.43 11.95
C ARG A 51 15.01 -5.44 12.38
N TRP A 52 15.09 -4.28 11.71
CA TRP A 52 16.22 -3.36 11.82
C TRP A 52 15.80 -1.93 12.23
N GLY A 53 14.52 -1.73 12.53
CA GLY A 53 13.95 -0.46 12.97
C GLY A 53 13.48 0.46 11.84
N LEU A 54 12.84 1.56 12.23
CA LEU A 54 12.18 2.49 11.30
C LEU A 54 13.14 3.09 10.26
N GLU A 55 14.36 3.41 10.67
CA GLU A 55 15.37 3.92 9.76
C GLU A 55 15.72 2.94 8.63
N ALA A 56 15.67 1.63 8.91
CA ALA A 56 15.92 0.61 7.90
C ALA A 56 14.76 0.54 6.90
N GLY A 57 13.51 0.54 7.40
CA GLY A 57 12.32 0.60 6.55
C GLY A 57 12.31 1.82 5.63
N ARG A 58 12.68 3.00 6.14
CA ARG A 58 12.81 4.22 5.31
C ARG A 58 13.88 4.07 4.23
N LYS A 59 15.04 3.52 4.57
CA LYS A 59 16.13 3.28 3.60
C LYS A 59 15.70 2.27 2.53
N THR A 60 15.02 1.19 2.89
CA THR A 60 14.46 0.21 1.95
C THR A 60 13.45 0.86 1.02
N MET A 61 12.51 1.66 1.55
CA MET A 61 11.53 2.38 0.74
C MET A 61 12.20 3.33 -0.26
N VAL A 62 13.13 4.18 0.20
CA VAL A 62 13.83 5.13 -0.67
C VAL A 62 14.68 4.40 -1.71
N ALA A 63 15.37 3.33 -1.33
CA ALA A 63 16.16 2.52 -2.26
C ALA A 63 15.29 1.89 -3.35
N THR A 64 14.13 1.32 -3.00
CA THR A 64 13.19 0.77 -4.00
C THR A 64 12.65 1.86 -4.92
N VAL A 65 12.32 3.03 -4.39
CA VAL A 65 11.82 4.16 -5.20
C VAL A 65 12.89 4.65 -6.18
N LEU A 66 14.13 4.81 -5.73
CA LEU A 66 15.24 5.20 -6.62
C LEU A 66 15.49 4.13 -7.69
N LEU A 67 15.43 2.85 -7.32
CA LEU A 67 15.59 1.75 -8.26
C LEU A 67 14.48 1.74 -9.32
N LEU A 68 13.22 1.91 -8.90
CA LEU A 68 12.08 2.03 -9.81
C LEU A 68 12.14 3.32 -10.65
N PHE A 69 12.66 4.41 -10.10
CA PHE A 69 12.85 5.66 -10.83
C PHE A 69 13.81 5.45 -12.00
N THR A 70 14.93 4.77 -11.75
CA THR A 70 15.92 4.43 -12.78
C THR A 70 15.39 3.43 -13.81
N LEU A 71 14.63 2.41 -13.39
CA LEU A 71 14.17 1.33 -14.29
C LEU A 71 12.88 1.64 -15.05
N SER A 72 11.92 2.29 -14.39
CA SER A 72 10.52 2.41 -14.85
C SER A 72 10.08 3.85 -15.09
N GLY A 73 10.93 4.82 -14.77
CA GLY A 73 10.66 6.24 -14.91
C GLY A 73 9.96 6.87 -13.69
N PRO A 74 9.84 8.21 -13.69
CA PRO A 74 9.39 9.00 -12.54
C PRO A 74 7.95 8.69 -12.14
N VAL A 75 7.06 8.46 -13.11
CA VAL A 75 5.63 8.22 -12.86
C VAL A 75 5.44 6.97 -12.01
N LYS A 76 6.05 5.85 -12.42
CA LYS A 76 5.86 4.55 -11.74
C LYS A 76 6.51 4.50 -10.37
N ALA A 77 7.68 5.12 -10.24
CA ALA A 77 8.34 5.25 -8.94
C ALA A 77 7.47 6.01 -7.94
N LEU A 78 6.80 7.07 -8.41
CA LEU A 78 5.89 7.84 -7.58
C LEU A 78 4.61 7.08 -7.26
N THR A 79 4.02 6.37 -8.22
CA THR A 79 2.88 5.47 -7.99
C THR A 79 3.21 4.47 -6.89
N TYR A 80 4.36 3.81 -6.99
CA TYR A 80 4.81 2.86 -5.98
C TYR A 80 4.95 3.51 -4.60
N LEU A 81 5.58 4.68 -4.52
CA LEU A 81 5.77 5.41 -3.26
C LEU A 81 4.43 5.74 -2.61
N LEU A 82 3.50 6.34 -3.36
CA LEU A 82 2.21 6.79 -2.85
C LEU A 82 1.27 5.64 -2.51
N MET A 83 1.18 4.62 -3.36
CA MET A 83 0.23 3.52 -3.20
C MET A 83 0.71 2.42 -2.25
N HIS A 84 2.02 2.15 -2.22
CA HIS A 84 2.56 0.99 -1.49
C HIS A 84 3.63 1.37 -0.46
N GLY A 85 4.53 2.30 -0.80
CA GLY A 85 5.66 2.70 0.03
C GLY A 85 5.25 3.32 1.36
N VAL A 86 4.40 4.36 1.32
CA VAL A 86 3.95 5.07 2.53
C VAL A 86 3.14 4.16 3.44
N VAL A 87 2.24 3.34 2.88
CA VAL A 87 1.43 2.38 3.63
C VAL A 87 2.29 1.30 4.30
N GLY A 88 3.31 0.78 3.59
CA GLY A 88 4.24 -0.20 4.16
C GLY A 88 5.06 0.38 5.31
N LEU A 89 5.53 1.62 5.17
CA LEU A 89 6.27 2.30 6.23
C LEU A 89 5.38 2.60 7.45
N SER A 90 4.15 3.10 7.22
CA SER A 90 3.21 3.41 8.31
C SER A 90 2.81 2.15 9.06
N MET A 91 2.52 1.07 8.35
CA MET A 91 2.18 -0.22 8.96
C MET A 91 3.36 -0.74 9.80
N GLY A 92 4.58 -0.67 9.26
CA GLY A 92 5.81 -1.00 9.98
C GLY A 92 6.01 -0.17 11.27
N THR A 93 5.73 1.14 11.21
CA THR A 93 5.79 2.01 12.40
C THR A 93 4.78 1.61 13.47
N MET A 94 3.51 1.45 13.09
CA MET A 94 2.43 1.13 14.03
C MET A 94 2.66 -0.24 14.68
N TRP A 95 3.21 -1.18 13.92
CA TRP A 95 3.52 -2.51 14.40
C TRP A 95 4.63 -2.50 15.42
N ARG A 96 5.67 -1.69 15.21
CA ARG A 96 6.75 -1.52 16.17
C ARG A 96 6.34 -0.75 17.43
N LEU A 97 5.37 0.14 17.33
CA LEU A 97 4.83 0.93 18.45
C LEU A 97 3.78 0.17 19.29
N GLU A 98 3.50 -1.09 18.97
CA GLU A 98 2.53 -1.94 19.70
C GLU A 98 1.11 -1.35 19.77
N THR A 99 0.76 -0.50 18.80
CA THR A 99 -0.54 0.18 18.75
C THR A 99 -1.70 -0.82 18.68
N ASN A 100 -2.88 -0.45 19.18
CA ASN A 100 -4.08 -1.26 19.04
C ASN A 100 -4.34 -1.65 17.57
N TRP A 101 -4.65 -2.92 17.32
CA TRP A 101 -4.82 -3.47 15.96
C TRP A 101 -5.84 -2.69 15.11
N ILE A 102 -6.99 -2.35 15.68
CA ILE A 102 -8.03 -1.58 15.00
C ILE A 102 -7.54 -0.17 14.63
N VAL A 103 -6.82 0.49 15.55
CA VAL A 103 -6.29 1.84 15.33
C VAL A 103 -5.24 1.83 14.21
N SER A 104 -4.37 0.81 14.17
CA SER A 104 -3.41 0.62 13.09
C SER A 104 -4.10 0.47 11.72
N ILE A 105 -5.21 -0.27 11.66
CA ILE A 105 -5.98 -0.45 10.42
C ILE A 105 -6.60 0.89 9.97
N ILE A 106 -7.25 1.63 10.87
CA ILE A 106 -7.89 2.90 10.53
C ILE A 106 -6.85 3.90 10.02
N ILE A 107 -5.73 4.05 10.73
CA ILE A 107 -4.65 4.97 10.33
C ILE A 107 -4.07 4.56 8.98
N CYS A 108 -3.75 3.27 8.78
CA CYS A 108 -3.20 2.80 7.50
C CYS A 108 -4.21 2.92 6.34
N ALA A 109 -5.51 2.77 6.60
CA ALA A 109 -6.57 2.96 5.61
C ALA A 109 -6.68 4.42 5.19
N ILE A 110 -6.62 5.36 6.13
CA ILE A 110 -6.58 6.81 5.84
C ILE A 110 -5.34 7.15 5.04
N ILE A 111 -4.17 6.65 5.45
CA ILE A 111 -2.91 6.88 4.72
C ILE A 111 -2.99 6.36 3.29
N ARG A 112 -3.59 5.19 3.09
CA ARG A 112 -3.80 4.62 1.75
C ARG A 112 -4.76 5.46 0.91
N ALA A 113 -5.86 5.94 1.50
CA ALA A 113 -6.81 6.80 0.81
C ALA A 113 -6.17 8.14 0.40
N VAL A 114 -5.37 8.75 1.29
CA VAL A 114 -4.59 9.96 0.98
C VAL A 114 -3.56 9.68 -0.10
N GLY A 115 -2.88 8.54 -0.06
CA GLY A 115 -1.94 8.11 -1.11
C GLY A 115 -2.62 7.94 -2.47
N ALA A 116 -3.84 7.38 -2.49
CA ALA A 116 -4.63 7.25 -3.71
C ALA A 116 -5.07 8.62 -4.28
N CYS A 117 -5.54 9.53 -3.42
CA CYS A 117 -5.86 10.90 -3.85
C CYS A 117 -4.62 11.63 -4.37
N GLY A 118 -3.49 11.53 -3.67
CA GLY A 118 -2.21 12.10 -4.09
C GLY A 118 -1.74 11.56 -5.44
N TYR A 119 -1.91 10.25 -5.67
CA TYR A 119 -1.60 9.63 -6.95
C TYR A 119 -2.44 10.19 -8.09
N VAL A 120 -3.76 10.35 -7.90
CA VAL A 120 -4.65 10.94 -8.90
C VAL A 120 -4.22 12.37 -9.23
N LEU A 121 -3.92 13.18 -8.21
CA LEU A 121 -3.49 14.57 -8.38
C LEU A 121 -2.15 14.67 -9.13
N VAL A 122 -1.13 13.92 -8.71
CA VAL A 122 0.18 14.01 -9.35
C VAL A 122 0.16 13.44 -10.76
N THR A 123 -0.55 12.34 -10.98
CA THR A 123 -0.67 11.77 -12.34
C THR A 123 -1.41 12.75 -13.25
N SER A 124 -2.44 13.44 -12.75
CA SER A 124 -3.14 14.48 -13.53
C SER A 124 -2.21 15.64 -13.89
N PHE A 125 -1.35 16.08 -12.97
CA PHE A 125 -0.36 17.12 -13.26
C PHE A 125 0.69 16.65 -14.28
N LEU A 126 1.15 15.41 -14.15
CA LEU A 126 2.29 14.89 -14.91
C LEU A 126 1.92 14.50 -16.35
N ILE A 127 0.69 14.03 -16.57
CA ILE A 127 0.16 13.67 -17.89
C ILE A 127 -0.40 14.91 -18.63
N ARG A 128 -0.52 16.06 -17.95
CA ARG A 128 -1.19 17.29 -18.46
C ARG A 128 -2.64 17.07 -18.91
N GLU A 129 -3.20 15.89 -18.66
CA GLU A 129 -4.61 15.58 -18.82
C GLU A 129 -5.31 15.63 -17.46
N ASN A 130 -6.57 16.05 -17.47
CA ASN A 130 -7.43 15.99 -16.29
C ASN A 130 -7.88 14.55 -16.04
N ILE A 131 -7.00 13.71 -15.50
CA ILE A 131 -7.33 12.32 -15.14
C ILE A 131 -8.48 12.30 -14.13
N PHE A 132 -8.58 13.32 -13.29
CA PHE A 132 -9.74 13.51 -12.42
C PHE A 132 -11.04 13.69 -13.21
N GLN A 133 -11.05 14.46 -14.29
CA GLN A 133 -12.21 14.53 -15.20
C GLN A 133 -12.45 13.18 -15.90
N LEU A 134 -11.40 12.48 -16.33
CA LEU A 134 -11.54 11.19 -17.01
C LEU A 134 -12.16 10.14 -16.07
N ILE A 135 -11.72 10.08 -14.82
CA ILE A 135 -12.32 9.26 -13.76
C ILE A 135 -13.77 9.67 -13.52
N THR A 136 -14.05 10.98 -13.41
CA THR A 136 -15.40 11.50 -13.18
C THR A 136 -16.36 11.14 -14.32
N VAL A 137 -15.90 11.25 -15.58
CA VAL A 137 -16.68 10.87 -16.77
C VAL A 137 -16.92 9.36 -16.81
N ASN A 138 -15.91 8.54 -16.48
CA ASN A 138 -16.09 7.09 -16.40
C ASN A 138 -17.08 6.67 -15.31
N ILE A 139 -17.03 7.31 -14.14
CA ILE A 139 -17.99 7.08 -13.06
C ILE A 139 -19.38 7.55 -13.47
N HIS A 140 -19.49 8.71 -14.12
CA HIS A 140 -20.78 9.20 -14.63
C HIS A 140 -21.38 8.22 -15.65
N ALA A 141 -20.58 7.72 -16.59
CA ALA A 141 -21.01 6.76 -17.60
C ALA A 141 -21.44 5.42 -16.98
N SER A 142 -20.64 4.86 -16.08
CA SER A 142 -20.95 3.59 -15.41
C SER A 142 -22.14 3.72 -14.45
N LEU A 143 -22.26 4.82 -13.72
CA LEU A 143 -23.40 5.09 -12.84
C LEU A 143 -24.68 5.29 -13.64
N THR A 144 -24.63 6.00 -14.77
CA THR A 144 -25.76 6.15 -15.71
C THR A 144 -26.16 4.78 -16.27
N TYR A 145 -25.21 3.90 -16.59
CA TYR A 145 -25.50 2.55 -17.06
C TYR A 145 -26.16 1.67 -16.00
N ILE A 146 -25.68 1.73 -14.75
CA ILE A 146 -26.25 0.97 -13.62
C ILE A 146 -27.66 1.49 -13.27
N LEU A 147 -27.85 2.81 -13.26
CA LEU A 147 -29.14 3.46 -13.00
C LEU A 147 -30.16 3.15 -14.11
N ALA A 148 -29.72 3.17 -15.38
CA ALA A 148 -30.53 2.75 -16.51
C ALA A 148 -30.91 1.26 -16.42
N ALA A 149 -29.98 0.39 -16.01
CA ALA A 149 -30.25 -1.02 -15.77
C ALA A 149 -31.19 -1.27 -14.57
N ALA A 150 -31.18 -0.38 -13.57
CA ALA A 150 -32.08 -0.40 -12.41
C ALA A 150 -33.45 0.28 -12.66
N GLY A 151 -33.70 0.80 -13.87
CA GLY A 151 -34.95 1.45 -14.25
C GLY A 151 -35.13 2.89 -13.72
N VAL A 152 -34.07 3.50 -13.18
CA VAL A 152 -34.09 4.85 -12.59
C VAL A 152 -33.36 5.81 -13.53
N ASN A 153 -34.10 6.62 -14.30
CA ASN A 153 -33.55 7.64 -15.21
C ASN A 153 -33.27 8.97 -14.47
N THR A 154 -32.51 8.93 -13.38
CA THR A 154 -32.06 10.16 -12.70
C THR A 154 -30.60 10.43 -13.06
N ILE A 155 -30.34 11.59 -13.65
CA ILE A 155 -28.97 12.05 -13.93
C ILE A 155 -28.28 12.32 -12.59
N PRO A 156 -27.21 11.57 -12.24
CA PRO A 156 -26.54 11.76 -10.96
C PRO A 156 -25.85 13.13 -10.94
N SER A 157 -26.12 13.91 -9.90
CA SER A 157 -25.48 15.21 -9.65
C SER A 157 -23.99 15.03 -9.34
N MET A 158 -23.17 16.04 -9.68
CA MET A 158 -21.72 15.99 -9.48
C MET A 158 -21.32 15.73 -8.02
N ASP A 159 -22.06 16.29 -7.06
CA ASP A 159 -21.82 16.08 -5.63
C ASP A 159 -22.02 14.62 -5.21
N ALA A 160 -23.06 13.95 -5.73
CA ALA A 160 -23.30 12.53 -5.47
C ALA A 160 -22.15 11.67 -6.01
N ILE A 161 -21.58 12.03 -7.17
CA ILE A 161 -20.45 11.32 -7.78
C ILE A 161 -19.20 11.43 -6.90
N TYR A 162 -18.90 12.62 -6.36
CA TYR A 162 -17.75 12.80 -5.47
C TYR A 162 -17.90 12.02 -4.16
N VAL A 163 -19.09 11.99 -3.57
CA VAL A 163 -19.37 11.21 -2.36
C VAL A 163 -19.22 9.71 -2.62
N ILE A 164 -19.75 9.21 -3.74
CA ILE A 164 -19.62 7.81 -4.14
C ILE A 164 -18.15 7.44 -4.37
N PHE A 165 -17.41 8.27 -5.09
CA PHE A 165 -15.97 8.06 -5.33
C PHE A 165 -15.18 8.01 -4.02
N GLY A 166 -15.37 9.00 -3.14
CA GLY A 166 -14.71 9.04 -1.83
C GLY A 166 -15.03 7.82 -0.97
N THR A 167 -16.30 7.40 -0.96
CA THR A 167 -16.75 6.21 -0.22
C THR A 167 -16.14 4.92 -0.78
N LEU A 168 -16.12 4.75 -2.11
CA LEU A 168 -15.50 3.60 -2.77
C LEU A 168 -14.00 3.52 -2.49
N VAL A 169 -13.28 4.67 -2.53
CA VAL A 169 -11.84 4.73 -2.23
C VAL A 169 -11.58 4.38 -0.76
N LEU A 170 -12.37 4.90 0.17
CA LEU A 170 -12.25 4.58 1.59
C LEU A 170 -12.54 3.10 1.87
N LEU A 171 -13.61 2.57 1.28
CA LEU A 171 -14.01 1.18 1.45
C LEU A 171 -12.95 0.23 0.87
N ASN A 172 -12.47 0.51 -0.34
CA ASN A 172 -11.39 -0.26 -0.97
C ASN A 172 -10.11 -0.21 -0.13
N SER A 173 -9.72 0.97 0.35
CA SER A 173 -8.54 1.15 1.19
C SER A 173 -8.68 0.39 2.51
N GLY A 174 -9.86 0.43 3.13
CA GLY A 174 -10.17 -0.30 4.36
C GLY A 174 -10.06 -1.80 4.19
N PHE A 175 -10.73 -2.38 3.19
CA PHE A 175 -10.66 -3.82 2.91
C PHE A 175 -9.24 -4.28 2.58
N PHE A 176 -8.53 -3.52 1.75
CA PHE A 176 -7.16 -3.86 1.37
C PHE A 176 -6.22 -3.86 2.58
N VAL A 177 -6.26 -2.81 3.41
CA VAL A 177 -5.42 -2.71 4.62
C VAL A 177 -5.79 -3.78 5.65
N PHE A 178 -7.07 -4.12 5.78
CA PHE A 178 -7.53 -5.20 6.65
C PHE A 178 -6.96 -6.56 6.23
N ILE A 179 -7.06 -6.89 4.93
CA ILE A 179 -6.49 -8.12 4.36
C ILE A 179 -4.96 -8.14 4.56
N LEU A 180 -4.29 -7.02 4.30
CA LEU A 180 -2.85 -6.90 4.54
C LEU A 180 -2.48 -7.20 6.00
N HIS A 181 -3.21 -6.65 6.96
CA HIS A 181 -2.94 -6.91 8.38
C HIS A 181 -3.06 -8.39 8.74
N ILE A 182 -4.05 -9.09 8.19
CA ILE A 182 -4.23 -10.54 8.41
C ILE A 182 -3.08 -11.33 7.78
N ILE A 183 -2.82 -11.13 6.48
CA ILE A 183 -1.80 -11.87 5.73
C ILE A 183 -0.42 -11.65 6.37
N TYR A 184 -0.08 -10.41 6.70
CA TYR A 184 1.24 -10.10 7.25
C TYR A 184 1.42 -10.65 8.66
N THR A 185 0.36 -10.68 9.47
CA THR A 185 0.43 -11.31 10.79
C THR A 185 0.78 -12.80 10.65
N ILE A 186 0.10 -13.52 9.75
CA ILE A 186 0.35 -14.94 9.50
C ILE A 186 1.78 -15.13 8.97
N PHE A 187 2.17 -14.34 7.97
CA PHE A 187 3.48 -14.44 7.34
C PHE A 187 4.64 -14.16 8.31
N LEU A 188 4.54 -13.10 9.12
CA LEU A 188 5.55 -12.77 10.13
C LEU A 188 5.65 -13.84 11.21
N THR A 189 4.51 -14.38 11.66
CA THR A 189 4.48 -15.47 12.64
C THR A 189 5.22 -16.70 12.10
N LYS A 190 4.98 -17.08 10.83
CA LYS A 190 5.69 -18.19 10.18
C LYS A 190 7.20 -17.93 9.99
N LEU A 191 7.60 -16.66 9.86
CA LEU A 191 9.01 -16.24 9.85
C LEU A 191 9.66 -16.16 11.24
N GLY A 192 8.92 -16.45 12.31
CA GLY A 192 9.41 -16.35 13.69
C GLY A 192 9.60 -14.90 14.19
N ILE A 193 9.16 -13.91 13.41
CA ILE A 193 9.18 -12.49 13.81
C ILE A 193 7.90 -12.26 14.60
N LYS A 194 8.00 -12.13 15.93
CA LYS A 194 6.83 -11.87 16.77
C LYS A 194 6.22 -10.51 16.37
N PRO A 195 4.99 -10.48 15.82
CA PRO A 195 4.31 -9.21 15.62
C PRO A 195 4.05 -8.61 17.01
N SER A 196 4.64 -7.45 17.27
CA SER A 196 4.52 -6.73 18.55
C SER A 196 3.15 -6.04 18.72
N LEU A 197 2.22 -6.25 17.80
CA LEU A 197 0.88 -5.69 17.88
C LEU A 197 0.00 -6.49 18.87
N ARG A 198 -0.86 -5.79 19.61
CA ARG A 198 -1.94 -6.44 20.40
C ARG A 198 -2.97 -7.07 19.47
N LEU A 199 -2.74 -8.33 19.14
CA LEU A 199 -3.57 -9.12 18.24
C LEU A 199 -4.99 -9.31 18.81
N PRO A 200 -6.02 -9.33 17.95
CA PRO A 200 -7.34 -9.76 18.35
C PRO A 200 -7.31 -11.21 18.87
N ARG A 201 -8.13 -11.52 19.89
CA ARG A 201 -8.17 -12.85 20.53
C ARG A 201 -8.41 -14.01 19.56
N TRP A 202 -9.15 -13.77 18.46
CA TRP A 202 -9.42 -14.79 17.43
C TRP A 202 -8.21 -15.07 16.55
N LEU A 203 -7.42 -14.06 16.22
CA LEU A 203 -6.23 -14.20 15.39
C LEU A 203 -5.07 -14.84 16.16
N GLY A 204 -4.95 -14.53 17.46
CA GLY A 204 -3.96 -15.17 18.35
C GLY A 204 -4.11 -16.69 18.42
N LYS A 205 -5.35 -17.21 18.40
CA LYS A 205 -5.64 -18.65 18.38
C LYS A 205 -5.22 -19.32 17.07
N ALA A 206 -5.36 -18.63 15.94
CA ALA A 206 -4.97 -19.15 14.62
C ALA A 206 -3.45 -19.20 14.42
N THR A 207 -2.71 -18.33 15.12
CA THR A 207 -1.24 -18.27 15.06
C THR A 207 -0.54 -19.19 16.07
N SER A 208 -1.25 -19.69 17.09
CA SER A 208 -0.72 -20.61 18.11
C SER A 208 -0.93 -22.09 17.78
N SER A 209 -1.44 -22.39 16.58
CA SER A 209 -1.62 -23.73 16.00
C SER A 209 -0.54 -24.02 14.98
#